data_AF-A0A6M3K7U8-F1
#
_entry.id   AF-A0A6M3K7U8-F1
#
_cell.length_a   1.000
_cell.length_b   1.000
_cell.length_c   1.000
_cell.angle_alpha   90.00
_cell.angle_beta   90.00
_cell.angle_gamma   90.00
#
_symmetry.space_group_name_H-M   'P 1'
#
loop_
_entity.id
_entity.type
_entity.pdbx_description
1 polymer ?
#
loop_
_entity_poly.entity_id
_entity_poly.type
_entity_poly.pdbx_seq_one_letter_code
_entity_poly.pdbx_strand_id
1 'polypeptide(L)'
;MYKILENGVQRLSDMACIPEAEGNTDWQEYKKWLAEGGVPDPEFTQAELDQQAAAEAERLQMIQGISDNLPSWAQVRTAVINAFPDPAQQNIMLKQAQVVYWLAKNSAE
;
A
#
# COMPACT_ATOMS: atom_id res chain seq x y z
N MET A 1 -0.95 6.62 -31.76
CA MET A 1 -1.54 5.83 -30.66
C MET A 1 -0.82 6.20 -29.38
N TYR A 2 -1.53 6.12 -28.26
CA TYR A 2 -1.05 6.56 -26.95
C TYR A 2 -1.33 5.48 -25.92
N LYS A 3 -0.53 5.41 -24.85
CA LYS A 3 -0.76 4.58 -23.67
C LYS A 3 -0.93 5.48 -22.45
N ILE A 4 -1.90 5.18 -21.59
CA ILE A 4 -2.14 5.92 -20.34
C ILE A 4 -0.94 5.72 -19.39
N LEU A 5 -0.55 6.79 -18.70
CA LEU A 5 0.39 6.77 -17.59
C LEU A 5 -0.25 7.51 -16.40
N GLU A 6 0.26 7.29 -15.19
CA GLU A 6 -0.22 7.91 -13.96
C GLU A 6 -0.44 9.43 -14.04
N ASN A 7 0.44 10.16 -14.75
CA ASN A 7 0.41 11.63 -14.86
C ASN A 7 0.50 12.14 -16.31
N GLY A 8 -0.04 11.38 -17.26
CA GLY A 8 -0.06 11.77 -18.67
C GLY A 8 -0.21 10.58 -19.62
N VAL A 9 0.45 10.66 -20.77
CA VAL A 9 0.43 9.56 -21.76
C VAL A 9 1.80 9.31 -22.35
N GLN A 10 2.05 8.07 -22.77
CA GLN A 10 3.17 7.75 -23.65
C GLN A 10 2.68 7.72 -25.10
N ARG A 11 3.31 8.48 -25.98
CA ARG A 11 3.08 8.38 -27.42
C ARG A 11 3.84 7.16 -27.96
N LEU A 12 3.13 6.22 -28.59
CA LEU A 12 3.70 4.93 -28.99
C LEU A 12 4.56 4.98 -30.26
N SER A 13 4.53 6.08 -31.02
CA SER A 13 5.34 6.21 -32.25
C SER A 13 6.81 6.48 -31.96
N ASP A 14 7.10 7.17 -30.87
CA ASP A 14 8.45 7.62 -30.48
C ASP A 14 8.76 7.38 -29.00
N MET A 15 7.85 6.74 -28.27
CA MET A 15 7.95 6.43 -26.84
C MET A 15 8.07 7.68 -25.94
N ALA A 16 7.71 8.86 -26.44
CA ALA A 16 7.74 10.10 -25.68
C ALA A 16 6.69 10.09 -24.56
N CYS A 17 7.12 10.37 -23.32
CA CYS A 17 6.22 10.59 -22.19
C CYS A 17 5.75 12.05 -22.20
N ILE A 18 4.46 12.24 -22.39
CA ILE A 18 3.79 13.54 -22.50
C ILE A 18 3.06 13.80 -21.19
N PRO A 19 3.51 14.77 -20.38
CA PRO A 19 2.81 15.13 -19.15
C PRO A 19 1.47 15.80 -19.45
N GLU A 20 0.50 15.60 -18.57
CA GLU A 20 -0.77 16.32 -18.58
C GLU A 20 -0.54 17.80 -18.23
N ALA A 21 -0.31 18.62 -19.26
CA ALA A 21 -0.07 20.04 -19.11
C ALA A 21 -0.76 20.81 -20.23
N GLU A 22 -1.63 21.77 -19.87
CA GLU A 22 -2.39 22.55 -20.85
C GLU A 22 -1.50 23.38 -21.81
N GLY A 23 -0.30 23.76 -21.37
CA GLY A 23 0.68 24.43 -22.24
C GLY A 23 1.47 23.50 -23.18
N ASN A 24 1.33 22.18 -23.03
CA ASN A 24 2.08 21.21 -23.82
C ASN A 24 1.36 20.92 -25.14
N THR A 25 2.03 21.19 -26.26
CA THR A 25 1.48 20.94 -27.60
C THR A 25 1.17 19.47 -27.83
N ASP A 26 2.03 18.55 -27.39
CA ASP A 26 1.82 17.12 -27.56
C ASP A 26 0.60 16.64 -26.73
N TRP A 27 0.33 17.27 -25.59
CA TRP A 27 -0.86 16.99 -24.78
C TRP A 27 -2.14 17.44 -25.49
N GLN A 28 -2.13 18.63 -26.09
CA GLN A 28 -3.27 19.12 -26.87
C GLN A 28 -3.52 18.25 -28.11
N GLU A 29 -2.47 17.73 -28.75
CA GLU A 29 -2.58 16.79 -29.85
C GLU A 29 -3.24 15.47 -29.42
N TYR A 30 -2.81 14.91 -28.27
CA TYR A 30 -3.45 13.75 -27.66
C TYR A 30 -4.95 13.99 -27.40
N LYS A 31 -5.32 15.12 -26.79
CA LYS A 31 -6.73 15.47 -26.54
C LYS A 31 -7.56 15.59 -27.83
N LYS A 32 -6.97 16.15 -28.88
CA LYS A 32 -7.62 16.22 -30.20
C LYS A 32 -7.85 14.82 -30.78
N TRP A 33 -6.84 13.96 -30.72
CA TRP A 33 -6.95 12.57 -31.17
C TRP A 33 -8.03 11.78 -30.40
N LEU A 34 -8.15 11.99 -29.08
CA LEU A 34 -9.27 11.43 -28.28
C LEU A 34 -10.63 11.92 -28.79
N ALA A 35 -10.78 13.23 -29.05
CA ALA A 35 -12.04 13.82 -29.53
C ALA A 35 -12.46 13.30 -30.93
N GLU A 36 -11.49 12.86 -31.73
CA GLU A 36 -11.72 12.21 -33.03
C GLU A 36 -12.07 10.71 -32.91
N GLY A 37 -12.16 10.17 -31.70
CA GLY A 37 -12.50 8.77 -31.43
C GLY A 37 -11.30 7.85 -31.16
N GLY A 38 -10.13 8.44 -30.88
CA GLY A 38 -8.95 7.69 -30.46
C GLY A 38 -9.17 6.99 -29.11
N VAL A 39 -8.71 5.74 -28.99
CA VAL A 39 -8.74 4.95 -27.75
C VAL A 39 -7.31 4.59 -27.36
N PRO A 40 -6.79 5.12 -26.23
CA PRO A 40 -5.43 4.80 -25.79
C PRO A 40 -5.36 3.40 -25.17
N ASP A 41 -4.17 2.82 -25.18
CA ASP A 41 -3.89 1.60 -24.44
C ASP A 41 -3.95 1.88 -22.92
N PRO A 42 -4.47 0.95 -22.11
CA PRO A 42 -4.49 1.10 -20.67
C PRO A 42 -3.07 1.14 -20.09
N GLU A 43 -2.93 1.74 -18.92
CA GLU A 43 -1.63 1.83 -18.22
C GLU A 43 -1.07 0.44 -17.88
N PHE A 44 -1.95 -0.45 -17.42
CA PHE A 44 -1.65 -1.84 -17.08
C PHE A 44 -2.48 -2.80 -17.93
N THR A 45 -1.88 -3.93 -18.27
CA THR A 45 -2.58 -5.08 -18.84
C THR A 45 -3.41 -5.79 -17.77
N GLN A 46 -4.41 -6.59 -18.20
CA GLN A 46 -5.21 -7.37 -17.25
C GLN A 46 -4.34 -8.31 -16.39
N ALA A 47 -3.32 -8.93 -16.99
CA ALA A 47 -2.42 -9.81 -16.26
C ALA A 47 -1.61 -9.06 -15.19
N GLU A 48 -1.19 -7.83 -15.44
CA GLU A 48 -0.50 -6.99 -14.45
C GLU A 48 -1.45 -6.57 -13.31
N LEU A 49 -2.70 -6.24 -13.62
CA LEU A 49 -3.72 -5.95 -12.61
C LEU A 49 -4.03 -7.17 -11.74
N ASP A 50 -4.14 -8.36 -12.35
CA ASP A 50 -4.36 -9.60 -11.62
C ASP A 50 -3.18 -9.93 -10.71
N GLN A 51 -1.94 -9.67 -11.16
CA GLN A 51 -0.73 -9.83 -10.32
C GLN A 51 -0.71 -8.84 -9.15
N GLN A 52 -1.09 -7.58 -9.38
CA GLN A 52 -1.18 -6.57 -8.31
C GLN A 52 -2.26 -6.98 -7.29
N ALA A 53 -3.43 -7.43 -7.75
CA ALA A 53 -4.50 -7.89 -6.89
C ALA A 53 -4.10 -9.14 -6.09
N ALA A 54 -3.37 -10.08 -6.71
CA ALA A 54 -2.83 -11.24 -6.01
C ALA A 54 -1.79 -10.85 -4.95
N ALA A 55 -0.86 -9.95 -5.27
CA ALA A 55 0.13 -9.44 -4.33
C ALA A 55 -0.51 -8.67 -3.16
N GLU A 56 -1.56 -7.90 -3.42
CA GLU A 56 -2.33 -7.23 -2.37
C GLU A 56 -3.10 -8.23 -1.51
N ALA A 57 -3.70 -9.27 -2.10
CA ALA A 57 -4.36 -10.34 -1.36
C ALA A 57 -3.36 -11.09 -0.46
N GLU A 58 -2.16 -11.40 -0.96
CA GLU A 58 -1.08 -12.01 -0.16
C GLU A 58 -0.65 -11.09 0.99
N ARG A 59 -0.48 -9.79 0.73
CA ARG A 59 -0.17 -8.79 1.75
C ARG A 59 -1.25 -8.73 2.82
N LEU A 60 -2.52 -8.72 2.44
CA LEU A 60 -3.65 -8.70 3.38
C LEU A 60 -3.73 -10.01 4.19
N GLN A 61 -3.47 -11.15 3.57
CA GLN A 61 -3.36 -12.43 4.28
C GLN A 61 -2.21 -12.40 5.29
N MET A 62 -1.07 -11.80 4.95
CA MET A 62 0.05 -11.65 5.88
C MET A 62 -0.32 -10.74 7.06
N ILE A 63 -0.96 -9.59 6.81
CA ILE A 63 -1.42 -8.66 7.87
C ILE A 63 -2.45 -9.35 8.78
N GLN A 64 -3.42 -10.05 8.20
CA GLN A 64 -4.42 -10.80 8.96
C GLN A 64 -3.75 -11.88 9.82
N GLY A 65 -2.80 -12.62 9.26
CA GLY A 65 -2.03 -13.62 9.99
C GLY A 65 -1.22 -13.03 11.15
N ILE A 66 -0.69 -11.80 11.02
CA ILE A 66 -0.04 -11.09 12.13
C ILE A 66 -1.08 -10.75 13.20
N SER A 67 -2.24 -10.22 12.82
CA SER A 67 -3.33 -9.86 13.74
C SER A 67 -3.82 -11.06 14.54
N ASP A 68 -4.06 -12.19 13.87
CA ASP A 68 -4.55 -13.42 14.48
C ASP A 68 -3.56 -14.05 15.46
N ASN A 69 -2.26 -13.86 15.23
CA ASN A 69 -1.19 -14.39 16.07
C ASN A 69 -0.74 -13.44 17.19
N LEU A 70 -1.31 -12.23 17.29
CA LEU A 70 -1.01 -11.34 18.40
C LEU A 70 -1.51 -11.94 19.72
N PRO A 71 -0.65 -12.02 20.77
CA PRO A 71 -1.11 -12.46 22.08
C PRO A 71 -2.14 -11.46 22.63
N SER A 72 -3.12 -11.96 23.37
CA SER A 72 -4.01 -11.09 24.13
C SER A 72 -3.23 -10.25 25.15
N TRP A 73 -3.75 -9.07 25.50
CA TRP A 73 -3.15 -8.25 26.57
C TRP A 73 -3.00 -9.02 27.90
N ALA A 74 -3.92 -9.94 28.21
CA ALA A 74 -3.83 -10.79 29.39
C ALA A 74 -2.60 -11.72 29.36
N GLN A 75 -2.30 -12.32 28.20
CA GLN A 75 -1.11 -13.15 28.01
C GLN A 75 0.18 -12.32 28.12
N VAL A 76 0.22 -11.13 27.51
CA VAL A 76 1.35 -10.20 27.62
C VAL A 76 1.60 -9.80 29.07
N ARG A 77 0.55 -9.37 29.78
CA ARG A 77 0.62 -9.01 31.20
C ARG A 77 1.16 -10.16 32.05
N THR A 78 0.68 -11.38 31.81
CA THR A 78 1.11 -12.57 32.54
C THR A 78 2.58 -12.87 32.29
N ALA A 79 3.04 -12.78 31.04
CA ALA A 79 4.44 -12.98 30.68
C ALA A 79 5.36 -11.95 31.37
N VAL A 80 4.97 -10.67 31.41
CA VAL A 80 5.73 -9.62 32.11
C VAL A 80 5.80 -9.90 33.61
N ILE A 81 4.68 -10.22 34.26
CA ILE A 81 4.66 -10.51 35.71
C ILE A 81 5.56 -11.72 36.05
N ASN A 82 5.55 -12.76 35.22
CA ASN A 82 6.37 -13.95 35.44
C ASN A 82 7.86 -13.72 35.19
N ALA A 83 8.22 -12.85 34.24
CA ALA A 83 9.61 -12.57 33.88
C ALA A 83 10.31 -11.63 34.88
N PHE A 84 9.56 -10.78 35.57
CA PHE A 84 10.11 -9.75 36.47
C PHE A 84 9.57 -9.94 37.89
N PRO A 85 10.39 -10.39 38.86
CA PRO A 85 9.91 -10.70 40.22
C PRO A 85 9.72 -9.45 41.10
N ASP A 86 10.37 -8.32 40.78
CA ASP A 86 10.26 -7.08 41.55
C ASP A 86 9.05 -6.22 41.09
N PRO A 87 8.18 -5.73 42.01
CA PRO A 87 7.01 -4.94 41.66
C PRO A 87 7.31 -3.62 40.93
N ALA A 88 8.45 -2.96 41.21
CA ALA A 88 8.81 -1.72 40.52
C ALA A 88 9.25 -2.02 39.08
N GLN A 89 10.01 -3.09 38.87
CA GLN A 89 10.37 -3.59 37.53
C GLN A 89 9.14 -3.99 36.73
N GLN A 90 8.18 -4.72 37.32
CA GLN A 90 6.92 -5.09 36.67
C GLN A 90 6.17 -3.85 36.18
N ASN A 91 6.05 -2.81 37.00
CA ASN A 91 5.29 -1.61 36.64
C ASN A 91 5.92 -0.86 35.44
N ILE A 92 7.25 -0.76 35.41
CA ILE A 92 7.97 -0.16 34.27
C ILE A 92 7.74 -0.98 33.00
N MET A 93 7.92 -2.30 33.10
CA MET A 93 7.81 -3.20 31.96
C MET A 93 6.38 -3.31 31.42
N LEU A 94 5.36 -3.28 32.29
CA LEU A 94 3.96 -3.28 31.88
C LEU A 94 3.61 -2.02 31.09
N LYS A 95 4.10 -0.84 31.49
CA LYS A 95 3.88 0.41 30.74
C LYS A 95 4.52 0.35 29.35
N GLN A 96 5.74 -0.16 29.26
CA GLN A 96 6.42 -0.35 27.97
C GLN A 96 5.68 -1.37 27.09
N ALA A 97 5.32 -2.53 27.66
CA ALA A 97 4.58 -3.58 26.94
C ALA A 97 3.22 -3.09 26.45
N GLN A 98 2.53 -2.22 27.19
CA GLN A 98 1.25 -1.66 26.78
C GLN A 98 1.38 -0.77 25.53
N VAL A 99 2.43 0.07 25.47
CA VAL A 99 2.71 0.89 24.29
C VAL A 99 3.03 0.02 23.08
N VAL A 100 3.90 -0.97 23.25
CA VAL A 100 4.27 -1.90 22.17
C VAL A 100 3.07 -2.70 21.68
N TYR A 101 2.23 -3.20 22.58
CA TYR A 101 1.01 -3.93 22.24
C TYR A 101 0.04 -3.07 21.43
N TRP A 102 -0.16 -1.81 21.83
CA TRP A 102 -1.02 -0.88 21.10
C TRP A 102 -0.47 -0.57 19.70
N LEU A 103 0.84 -0.33 19.58
CA LEU A 103 1.48 -0.09 18.28
C LEU A 103 1.37 -1.31 17.35
N ALA A 104 1.60 -2.51 17.87
CA ALA A 104 1.50 -3.75 17.10
C ALA A 104 0.07 -4.01 16.63
N LYS A 105 -0.92 -3.78 17.50
CA LYS A 105 -2.33 -3.88 17.14
C LYS A 105 -2.73 -2.86 16.07
N ASN A 106 -2.35 -1.59 16.23
CA ASN A 106 -2.67 -0.52 15.29
C ASN A 106 -1.94 -0.65 13.94
N SER A 107 -0.88 -1.46 13.87
CA SER A 107 -0.16 -1.76 12.62
C SER A 107 -0.74 -2.98 11.89
N ALA A 108 -1.66 -3.71 12.54
CA ALA A 108 -2.34 -4.88 12.01
C ALA A 108 -3.83 -4.62 11.69
N GLU A 109 -4.31 -3.39 11.96
CA GLU A 109 -5.63 -2.83 11.60
C GLU A 109 -5.48 -1.90 10.39
#